data_AF-A0A2K8UAS6-F1
#
_entry.id   AF-A0A2K8UAS6-F1
#
_cell.length_a   1.000
_cell.length_b   1.000
_cell.length_c   1.000
_cell.angle_alpha   90.00
_cell.angle_beta   90.00
_cell.angle_gamma   90.00
#
_symmetry.space_group_name_H-M   'P 1'
#
loop_
_entity.id
_entity.type
_entity.pdbx_description
1 polymer ?
#
loop_
_entity_poly.entity_id
_entity_poly.type
_entity_poly.pdbx_seq_one_letter_code
_entity_poly.pdbx_strand_id
1 'polypeptide(L)'
;MARKRKPPELTFQQHIADYLVREHRYAVLDQSDITDTEHFIAEAELWAFLEATQADQLKKLTDDYGTDAREEVFKALRKELEHRLGCSI
;
A
#
# COMPACT_ATOMS: atom_id res chain seq x y z
N MET A 1 7.74 -30.43 25.81
CA MET A 1 6.94 -29.19 25.82
C MET A 1 5.85 -29.31 24.77
N ALA A 2 4.57 -29.23 25.16
CA ALA A 2 3.46 -29.36 24.21
C ALA A 2 3.45 -28.16 23.26
N ARG A 3 3.54 -28.41 21.94
CA ARG A 3 3.38 -27.37 20.92
C ARG A 3 1.99 -26.75 21.11
N LYS A 4 1.91 -25.50 21.59
CA LYS A 4 0.65 -24.74 21.60
C LYS A 4 0.17 -24.68 20.15
N ARG A 5 -0.90 -25.41 19.84
CA ARG A 5 -1.55 -25.34 18.53
C ARG A 5 -2.07 -23.91 18.37
N LYS A 6 -1.78 -23.28 17.24
CA LYS A 6 -2.35 -21.96 16.92
C LYS A 6 -3.88 -22.09 16.99
N PRO A 7 -4.59 -21.09 17.53
CA PRO A 7 -6.04 -21.08 17.49
C PRO A 7 -6.54 -21.24 16.04
N PRO A 8 -7.74 -21.83 15.83
CA PRO A 8 -8.26 -22.12 14.50
C PRO A 8 -8.31 -20.88 13.60
N GLU A 9 -8.69 -19.74 14.17
CA GLU A 9 -8.74 -18.44 13.49
C GLU A 9 -7.39 -18.03 12.89
N LEU A 10 -6.29 -18.12 13.65
CA LEU A 10 -4.97 -17.77 13.14
C LEU A 10 -4.48 -18.74 12.06
N THR A 11 -4.93 -19.99 12.10
CA THR A 11 -4.60 -20.98 11.06
C THR A 11 -5.37 -20.68 9.78
N PHE A 12 -6.64 -20.28 9.90
CA PHE A 12 -7.47 -19.86 8.78
C PHE A 12 -6.94 -18.58 8.11
N GLN A 13 -6.56 -17.57 8.90
CA GLN A 13 -5.94 -16.35 8.40
C GLN A 13 -4.65 -16.64 7.63
N GLN A 14 -3.79 -17.53 8.15
CA GLN A 14 -2.58 -17.94 7.45
C GLN A 14 -2.90 -18.63 6.12
N HIS A 15 -3.90 -19.52 6.07
CA HIS A 15 -4.29 -20.18 4.83
C HIS A 15 -4.82 -19.21 3.77
N ILE A 16 -5.59 -18.20 4.18
CA ILE A 16 -6.03 -17.13 3.27
C ILE A 16 -4.83 -16.36 2.75
N ALA A 17 -3.92 -15.93 3.63
CA ALA A 17 -2.72 -15.21 3.23
C ALA A 17 -1.87 -16.02 2.24
N ASP A 18 -1.62 -17.29 2.56
CA ASP A 18 -0.87 -18.21 1.69
C ASP A 18 -1.57 -18.41 0.33
N TYR A 19 -2.89 -18.50 0.31
CA TYR A 19 -3.68 -18.62 -0.92
C TYR A 19 -3.57 -17.36 -1.79
N LEU A 20 -3.72 -16.17 -1.19
CA LEU A 20 -3.62 -14.89 -1.89
C LEU A 20 -2.22 -14.68 -2.49
N VAL A 21 -1.17 -15.07 -1.77
CA VAL A 21 0.20 -15.03 -2.28
C VAL A 21 0.40 -16.02 -3.43
N ARG A 22 -0.09 -17.26 -3.31
CA ARG A 22 0.12 -18.31 -4.32
C ARG A 22 -0.68 -18.06 -5.60
N GLU A 23 -1.97 -17.78 -5.47
CA GLU A 23 -2.90 -17.74 -6.60
C GLU A 23 -2.92 -16.35 -7.26
N HIS A 24 -2.91 -15.29 -6.44
CA HIS A 24 -3.03 -13.91 -6.92
C HIS A 24 -1.70 -13.16 -6.95
N ARG A 25 -0.60 -13.79 -6.49
CA ARG A 25 0.74 -13.18 -6.43
C ARG A 25 0.77 -11.85 -5.69
N TYR A 26 -0.07 -11.73 -4.66
CA TYR A 26 -0.06 -10.56 -3.80
C TYR A 26 1.25 -10.51 -3.01
N ALA A 27 1.85 -9.33 -2.96
CA ALA A 27 2.99 -9.06 -2.11
C ALA A 27 2.53 -9.09 -0.65
N VAL A 28 3.29 -9.76 0.22
CA VAL A 28 3.10 -9.68 1.66
C VAL A 28 3.76 -8.38 2.11
N LEU A 29 2.96 -7.45 2.63
CA LEU A 29 3.45 -6.21 3.23
C LEU A 29 3.91 -6.50 4.66
N ASP A 30 5.13 -6.09 4.98
CA ASP A 30 5.61 -6.03 6.35
C ASP A 30 5.36 -4.63 6.95
N GLN A 31 5.40 -4.54 8.28
CA GLN A 31 5.27 -3.25 8.95
C GLN A 31 6.41 -2.29 8.57
N SER A 32 7.58 -2.81 8.18
CA SER A 32 8.67 -1.99 7.63
C SER A 32 8.34 -1.29 6.32
N ASP A 33 7.38 -1.83 5.56
CA ASP A 33 7.01 -1.30 4.25
C ASP A 33 6.02 -0.12 4.37
N ILE A 34 5.39 0.03 5.54
CA ILE A 34 4.54 1.18 5.88
C ILE A 34 5.43 2.35 6.27
N THR A 35 5.89 3.11 5.27
CA THR A 35 6.76 4.28 5.48
C THR A 35 6.02 5.49 6.05
N ASP A 36 4.72 5.62 5.75
CA ASP A 36 3.87 6.67 6.31
C ASP A 36 3.12 6.14 7.55
N THR A 37 3.54 6.57 8.74
CA THR A 37 2.93 6.16 10.00
C THR A 37 1.67 6.94 10.37
N GLU A 38 1.40 8.06 9.69
CA GLU A 38 0.25 8.93 9.97
C GLU A 38 -0.99 8.47 9.21
N HIS A 39 -0.80 8.06 7.96
CA HIS A 39 -1.87 7.56 7.10
C HIS A 39 -1.77 6.06 6.79
N PHE A 40 -0.80 5.36 7.38
CA PHE A 40 -0.55 3.92 7.19
C PHE A 40 -0.38 3.54 5.71
N ILE A 41 0.39 4.33 4.96
CA ILE A 41 0.62 4.14 3.53
C ILE A 41 1.96 3.44 3.29
N ALA A 42 1.92 2.36 2.52
CA ALA A 42 3.11 1.73 1.95
C ALA A 42 3.45 2.43 0.63
N GLU A 43 4.28 3.47 0.69
CA GLU A 43 4.52 4.38 -0.45
C GLU A 43 5.16 3.66 -1.65
N ALA A 44 6.03 2.67 -1.42
CA ALA A 44 6.68 1.94 -2.51
C ALA A 44 5.67 1.07 -3.28
N GLU A 45 4.81 0.35 -2.56
CA GLU A 45 3.83 -0.56 -3.14
C GLU A 45 2.66 0.18 -3.76
N LEU A 46 2.24 1.30 -3.18
CA LEU A 46 1.25 2.18 -3.80
C LEU A 46 1.80 2.76 -5.11
N TRP A 47 3.06 3.18 -5.15
CA TRP A 47 3.68 3.66 -6.38
C TRP A 47 3.75 2.54 -7.44
N ALA A 48 4.20 1.34 -7.07
CA ALA A 48 4.24 0.20 -7.97
C ALA A 48 2.84 -0.17 -8.52
N PHE A 49 1.80 -0.05 -7.70
CA PHE A 49 0.41 -0.23 -8.12
C PHE A 49 -0.03 0.83 -9.15
N LEU A 50 0.33 2.10 -8.94
CA LEU A 50 0.05 3.16 -9.90
C LEU A 50 0.80 2.94 -11.22
N GLU A 51 2.05 2.49 -11.17
CA GLU A 51 2.81 2.11 -12.36
C GLU A 51 2.18 0.95 -13.12
N ALA A 52 1.69 -0.07 -12.41
CA ALA A 52 1.08 -1.24 -13.04
C ALA A 52 -0.31 -0.96 -13.63
N THR A 53 -1.07 -0.02 -13.06
CA THR A 53 -2.47 0.24 -13.45
C THR A 53 -2.68 1.48 -14.30
N GLN A 54 -1.85 2.50 -14.13
CA GLN A 54 -2.06 3.85 -14.66
C GLN A 54 -0.78 4.43 -15.28
N ALA A 55 0.01 3.58 -15.94
CA ALA A 55 1.30 3.96 -16.53
C ALA A 55 1.21 5.17 -17.48
N ASP A 56 0.16 5.25 -18.30
CA ASP A 56 -0.05 6.37 -19.22
C ASP A 56 -0.31 7.71 -18.50
N GLN A 57 -0.95 7.68 -17.34
CA GLN A 57 -1.19 8.89 -16.54
C GLN A 57 0.09 9.32 -15.81
N LEU A 58 0.86 8.35 -15.28
CA LEU A 58 2.16 8.64 -14.68
C LEU A 58 3.14 9.22 -15.69
N LYS A 59 3.13 8.72 -16.93
CA LYS A 59 4.00 9.26 -17.99
C LYS A 59 3.75 10.75 -18.25
N LYS A 60 2.48 11.17 -18.33
CA LYS A 60 2.13 12.59 -18.47
C LYS A 60 2.58 13.41 -17.26
N LEU A 61 2.41 12.86 -16.06
CA LEU A 61 2.89 13.50 -14.84
C LEU A 61 4.42 13.67 -14.84
N THR A 62 5.16 12.68 -15.32
CA THR A 62 6.62 12.78 -15.48
C THR A 62 7.00 13.80 -16.56
N ASP A 63 6.22 13.93 -17.63
CA ASP A 63 6.45 14.96 -18.65
C ASP A 63 6.23 16.39 -18.08
N ASP A 64 5.25 16.58 -17.20
CA ASP A 64 4.91 17.87 -16.60
C ASP A 64 5.76 18.24 -15.36
N TYR A 65 6.13 17.25 -14.54
CA TYR A 65 6.79 17.45 -13.23
C TYR A 65 8.20 16.83 -13.16
N GLY A 66 8.69 16.20 -14.23
CA GLY A 66 10.02 15.60 -14.29
C GLY A 66 10.23 14.49 -13.25
N THR A 67 11.39 14.52 -12.59
CA THR A 67 11.77 13.53 -11.56
C THR A 67 10.96 13.63 -10.28
N ASP A 68 10.28 14.76 -10.05
CA ASP A 68 9.55 15.04 -8.81
C ASP A 68 8.08 14.55 -8.86
N ALA A 69 7.66 13.95 -9.97
CA ALA A 69 6.31 13.46 -10.18
C ALA A 69 5.82 12.53 -9.06
N ARG A 70 6.71 11.67 -8.54
CA ARG A 70 6.39 10.79 -7.41
C ARG A 70 6.06 11.59 -6.15
N GLU A 71 6.91 12.52 -5.77
CA GLU A 71 6.73 13.31 -4.55
C GLU A 71 5.46 14.17 -4.62
N GLU A 72 5.17 14.76 -5.77
CA GLU A 72 3.96 15.57 -5.96
C GLU A 72 2.67 14.73 -5.89
N VAL A 73 2.68 13.48 -6.36
CA VAL A 73 1.54 12.55 -6.18
C VAL A 73 1.29 12.28 -4.70
N PHE A 74 2.33 11.93 -3.93
CA PHE A 74 2.18 11.65 -2.51
C PHE A 74 1.77 12.88 -1.71
N LYS A 75 2.30 14.06 -2.07
CA LYS A 75 1.92 15.33 -1.46
C LYS A 75 0.46 15.70 -1.75
N ALA A 76 -0.01 15.53 -2.98
CA ALA A 76 -1.41 15.75 -3.34
C ALA A 76 -2.33 14.75 -2.63
N LEU A 77 -1.92 13.48 -2.53
CA LEU A 77 -2.65 12.44 -1.81
C LEU A 77 -2.78 12.76 -0.32
N ARG A 78 -1.68 13.11 0.35
CA ARG A 78 -1.69 13.52 1.77
C ARG A 78 -2.60 14.71 2.01
N LYS A 79 -2.49 15.75 1.17
CA LYS A 79 -3.37 16.93 1.27
C LYS A 79 -4.86 16.58 1.12
N GLU A 80 -5.21 15.66 0.24
CA GLU A 80 -6.59 15.20 0.08
C GLU A 80 -7.06 14.36 1.27
N LEU A 81 -6.20 13.51 1.82
CA LEU A 81 -6.48 12.75 3.04
C LEU A 81 -6.68 13.68 4.24
N GLU A 82 -5.82 14.67 4.43
CA GLU A 82 -5.97 15.72 5.44
C GLU A 82 -7.27 16.50 5.26
N HIS A 83 -7.63 16.88 4.03
CA HIS A 83 -8.87 17.58 3.75
C HIS A 83 -10.11 16.72 4.10
N ARG A 84 -10.12 15.44 3.73
CA ARG A 84 -11.23 14.53 4.02
C ARG A 84 -11.34 14.14 5.49
N LEU A 85 -10.21 13.92 6.16
CA LEU A 85 -10.17 13.53 7.57
C LEU A 85 -10.32 14.75 8.50
N GLY A 86 -9.84 15.91 8.08
CA GLY A 86 -9.95 17.18 8.81
C GLY A 86 -11.31 17.87 8.72
N CYS A 87 -12.17 17.51 7.75
CA CYS A 87 -13.52 18.05 7.64
C CYS A 87 -14.59 17.20 8.38
N SER A 88 -14.18 16.17 9.13
CA SER A 88 -15.09 15.29 9.89
C SER A 88 -15.11 15.53 11.40
N ILE A 89 -14.79 16.74 11.88
CA ILE A 89 -14.93 17.12 13.31
C ILE A 89 -15.73 18.41 13.43
#